data_AF-A0A8J8KEL0-F1
#
_entry.id   AF-A0A8J8KEL0-F1
#
_cell.length_a   1.000
_cell.length_b   1.000
_cell.length_c   1.000
_cell.angle_alpha   90.00
_cell.angle_beta   90.00
_cell.angle_gamma   90.00
#
_symmetry.space_group_name_H-M   'P 1'
#
loop_
_entity.id
_entity.type
_entity.pdbx_description
1 polymer ?
#
loop_
_entity_poly.entity_id
_entity_poly.type
_entity_poly.pdbx_seq_one_letter_code
_entity_poly.pdbx_strand_id
1 'polypeptide(L)'
;MTETDSSGDRGGSVTTADGDESEADGRPTADATSTGRVAFSRSGARRGFRDCLPVAVGVAGYGVAFGVLASQAGLSAAEATLMSATVLAGAAQLLAVDLWAASASVATIVLATAAVNLRYLLLGATLRPWFADRSALETYGSAFFTADENWALTMRAFADAGATDGADGSEPTDAAYLLGSGLAIWLLWVAATVVGTLASDGVADPARYGLDAAFLAVFVAIAVDLWDGRTDLLPWTAAFVAALATAVAVPGRWYLLAGALAGGLVGVRRADAGVDSREVGG
;
A
#
# COMPACT_ATOMS: atom_id res chain seq x y z
N MET A 1 49.56 1.17 -84.59
CA MET A 1 49.57 0.67 -85.97
C MET A 1 48.76 -0.62 -85.93
N THR A 2 47.50 -0.70 -86.30
CA THR A 2 46.56 0.11 -87.11
C THR A 2 45.15 -0.46 -86.76
N GLU A 3 44.15 0.37 -86.43
CA GLU A 3 42.91 0.62 -87.23
C GLU A 3 42.13 -0.66 -87.64
N THR A 4 40.81 -0.81 -87.55
CA THR A 4 39.61 0.08 -87.62
C THR A 4 38.40 -0.85 -87.34
N ASP A 5 37.43 -0.50 -86.48
CA ASP A 5 36.21 0.30 -86.69
C ASP A 5 35.05 -0.41 -87.44
N SER A 6 33.85 -0.34 -86.83
CA SER A 6 32.49 -0.33 -87.41
C SER A 6 31.49 -0.87 -86.36
N SER A 7 30.78 -0.06 -85.57
CA SER A 7 29.74 0.95 -85.85
C SER A 7 28.32 0.37 -85.92
N GLY A 8 27.43 0.95 -85.11
CA GLY A 8 26.01 0.57 -85.02
C GLY A 8 25.24 1.29 -83.91
N ASP A 9 25.33 2.62 -83.87
CA ASP A 9 24.48 3.53 -83.06
C ASP A 9 23.19 3.86 -83.83
N ARG A 10 22.05 3.85 -83.12
CA ARG A 10 20.85 4.67 -83.41
C ARG A 10 20.14 5.02 -82.09
N GLY A 11 20.56 6.12 -81.46
CA GLY A 11 19.85 7.41 -81.49
C GLY A 11 18.42 7.55 -80.94
N GLY A 12 18.26 8.54 -80.03
CA GLY A 12 17.06 9.39 -79.88
C GLY A 12 16.43 9.40 -78.46
N SER A 13 16.87 10.25 -77.52
CA SER A 13 16.39 11.63 -77.21
C SER A 13 14.93 11.66 -76.68
N VAL A 14 14.49 12.34 -75.61
CA VAL A 14 14.95 13.59 -74.96
C VAL A 14 14.11 13.85 -73.68
N THR A 15 14.74 14.42 -72.64
CA THR A 15 14.29 15.45 -71.64
C THR A 15 12.98 15.25 -70.85
N THR A 16 12.93 15.32 -69.51
CA THR A 16 13.03 16.55 -68.67
C THR A 16 13.56 16.31 -67.24
N ALA A 17 14.17 17.36 -66.71
CA ALA A 17 14.76 17.54 -65.38
C ALA A 17 13.72 17.79 -64.25
N ASP A 18 14.27 18.12 -63.07
CA ASP A 18 13.69 18.36 -61.74
C ASP A 18 13.41 17.06 -60.95
N GLY A 19 14.09 16.75 -59.85
CA GLY A 19 14.65 17.63 -58.83
C GLY A 19 13.81 17.44 -57.56
N ASP A 20 14.15 16.44 -56.74
CA ASP A 20 13.98 16.50 -55.28
C ASP A 20 14.68 15.28 -54.64
N GLU A 21 15.92 15.48 -54.20
CA GLU A 21 16.54 14.63 -53.19
C GLU A 21 15.89 14.98 -51.83
N SER A 22 14.67 14.50 -51.60
CA SER A 22 14.07 14.54 -50.27
C SER A 22 14.52 13.29 -49.49
N GLU A 23 15.73 13.45 -48.95
CA GLU A 23 16.29 12.80 -47.79
C GLU A 23 15.21 12.17 -46.90
N ALA A 24 15.20 10.84 -46.83
CA ALA A 24 14.39 10.09 -45.88
C ALA A 24 14.82 10.48 -44.46
N ASP A 25 14.16 11.51 -43.94
CA ASP A 25 14.25 11.99 -42.56
C ASP A 25 13.72 10.89 -41.65
N GLY A 26 14.60 9.94 -41.34
CA GLY A 26 14.46 8.96 -40.28
C GLY A 26 14.53 9.64 -38.91
N ARG A 27 13.66 10.62 -38.68
CA ARG A 27 13.40 11.14 -37.35
C ARG A 27 12.65 10.06 -36.59
N PRO A 28 13.21 9.49 -35.51
CA PRO A 28 12.41 8.74 -34.57
C PRO A 28 11.34 9.73 -34.09
N THR A 29 10.07 9.45 -34.35
CA THR A 29 8.99 10.15 -33.67
C THR A 29 9.17 9.85 -32.19
N ALA A 30 9.81 10.78 -31.49
CA ALA A 30 9.93 10.80 -30.06
C ALA A 30 8.51 11.01 -29.49
N ASP A 31 7.72 9.94 -29.48
CA ASP A 31 6.61 9.80 -28.54
C ASP A 31 7.20 9.34 -27.21
N ALA A 32 8.03 10.22 -26.63
CA ALA A 32 8.74 10.03 -25.38
C ALA A 32 8.04 10.83 -24.29
N THR A 33 6.82 10.41 -23.97
CA THR A 33 6.20 10.59 -22.64
C THR A 33 5.24 9.43 -22.38
N SER A 34 5.73 8.20 -22.38
CA SER A 34 5.04 7.12 -21.67
C SER A 34 5.29 7.30 -20.17
N THR A 35 4.56 8.22 -19.55
CA THR A 35 4.46 8.27 -18.08
C THR A 35 4.02 6.86 -17.65
N GLY A 36 4.93 6.11 -17.03
CA GLY A 36 4.81 4.67 -16.83
C GLY A 36 3.49 4.31 -16.16
N ARG A 37 2.56 3.76 -16.94
CA ARG A 37 1.24 3.40 -16.44
C ARG A 37 1.41 2.23 -15.46
N VAL A 38 1.19 2.47 -14.16
CA VAL A 38 1.23 1.42 -13.12
C VAL A 38 0.36 0.26 -13.58
N ALA A 39 0.88 -0.97 -13.56
CA ALA A 39 0.13 -2.14 -14.02
C ALA A 39 -0.99 -2.49 -13.04
N PHE A 40 -2.00 -3.22 -13.50
CA PHE A 40 -2.94 -3.92 -12.61
C PHE A 40 -3.11 -5.34 -13.15
N SER A 41 -2.43 -6.30 -12.55
CA SER A 41 -2.37 -7.66 -13.10
C SER A 41 -2.62 -8.76 -12.08
N ARG A 42 -3.05 -9.93 -12.58
CA ARG A 42 -3.18 -11.14 -11.76
C ARG A 42 -1.83 -11.59 -11.18
N SER A 43 -0.72 -11.34 -11.87
CA SER A 43 0.63 -11.59 -11.37
C SER A 43 0.95 -10.69 -10.18
N GLY A 44 0.65 -9.40 -10.25
CA GLY A 44 0.81 -8.45 -9.14
C GLY A 44 -0.01 -8.85 -7.91
N ALA A 45 -1.29 -9.21 -8.10
CA ALA A 45 -2.12 -9.73 -7.02
C ALA A 45 -1.57 -11.03 -6.43
N ARG A 46 -1.13 -11.98 -7.26
CA ARG A 46 -0.54 -13.23 -6.77
C ARG A 46 0.75 -13.00 -5.97
N ARG A 47 1.57 -12.04 -6.42
CA ARG A 47 2.80 -11.63 -5.74
C ARG A 47 2.47 -11.03 -4.38
N GLY A 48 1.61 -10.00 -4.33
CA GLY A 48 1.16 -9.39 -3.07
C GLY A 48 0.55 -10.39 -2.09
N PHE A 49 -0.25 -11.34 -2.59
CA PHE A 49 -0.80 -12.40 -1.75
C PHE A 49 0.30 -13.25 -1.10
N ARG A 50 1.28 -13.70 -1.89
CA ARG A 50 2.36 -14.58 -1.41
C ARG A 50 3.29 -13.85 -0.44
N ASP A 51 3.69 -12.64 -0.78
CA ASP A 51 4.62 -11.85 0.03
C ASP A 51 4.01 -11.47 1.38
N CYS A 52 2.68 -11.28 1.41
CA CYS A 52 1.95 -10.94 2.62
C CYS A 52 1.67 -12.15 3.54
N LEU A 53 1.87 -13.40 3.10
CA LEU A 53 1.53 -14.58 3.90
C LEU A 53 2.18 -14.60 5.30
N PRO A 54 3.49 -14.32 5.47
CA PRO A 54 4.10 -14.29 6.80
C PRO A 54 3.46 -13.26 7.73
N VAL A 55 3.15 -12.07 7.20
CA VAL A 55 2.47 -11.00 7.93
C VAL A 55 1.04 -11.41 8.26
N ALA A 56 0.30 -11.96 7.31
CA ALA A 56 -1.07 -12.44 7.49
C ALA A 56 -1.18 -13.57 8.52
N VAL A 57 -0.15 -14.41 8.67
CA VAL A 57 -0.08 -15.41 9.76
C VAL A 57 0.09 -14.73 11.12
N GLY A 58 0.93 -13.69 11.22
CA GLY A 58 1.01 -12.86 12.43
C GLY A 58 -0.33 -12.19 12.76
N VAL A 59 -1.02 -11.69 11.73
CA VAL A 59 -2.35 -11.09 11.84
C VAL A 59 -3.40 -12.10 12.30
N ALA A 60 -3.37 -13.33 11.78
CA ALA A 60 -4.22 -14.41 12.24
C ALA A 60 -4.04 -14.68 13.74
N GLY A 61 -2.82 -14.59 14.26
CA GLY A 61 -2.54 -14.78 15.69
C GLY A 61 -3.39 -13.87 16.58
N TYR A 62 -3.40 -12.56 16.32
CA TYR A 62 -4.24 -11.64 17.08
C TYR A 62 -5.72 -11.65 16.63
N GLY A 63 -6.02 -12.17 15.43
CA GLY A 63 -7.40 -12.43 14.97
C GLY A 63 -8.11 -13.53 15.77
N VAL A 64 -7.38 -14.56 16.21
CA VAL A 64 -7.90 -15.55 17.16
C VAL A 64 -8.28 -14.87 18.47
N ALA A 65 -7.43 -13.96 18.95
CA ALA A 65 -7.69 -13.17 20.16
C ALA A 65 -8.98 -12.35 20.03
N PHE A 66 -9.14 -11.66 18.90
CA PHE A 66 -10.37 -10.94 18.59
C PHE A 66 -11.59 -11.86 18.64
N GLY A 67 -11.52 -13.04 18.01
CA GLY A 67 -12.63 -14.00 18.04
C GLY A 67 -13.02 -14.45 19.44
N VAL A 68 -12.03 -14.72 20.32
CA VAL A 68 -12.30 -15.05 21.72
C VAL A 68 -12.93 -13.87 22.46
N LEU A 69 -12.37 -12.66 22.33
CA LEU A 69 -12.88 -11.45 22.98
C LEU A 69 -14.31 -11.13 22.53
N ALA A 70 -14.61 -11.26 21.24
CA ALA A 70 -15.95 -11.04 20.70
C ALA A 70 -16.96 -12.03 21.33
N SER A 71 -16.59 -13.31 21.41
CA SER A 71 -17.43 -14.32 22.06
C SER A 71 -17.63 -14.04 23.56
N GLN A 72 -16.58 -13.64 24.28
CA GLN A 72 -16.68 -13.25 25.69
C GLN A 72 -17.53 -11.99 25.91
N ALA A 73 -17.55 -11.08 24.94
CA ALA A 73 -18.44 -9.92 24.91
C ALA A 73 -19.89 -10.25 24.51
N GLY A 74 -20.20 -11.54 24.33
CA GLY A 74 -21.54 -12.04 24.04
C GLY A 74 -21.94 -12.01 22.57
N LEU A 75 -21.02 -11.73 21.65
CA LEU A 75 -21.30 -11.85 20.21
C LEU A 75 -21.30 -13.31 19.80
N SER A 76 -22.26 -13.70 18.96
CA SER A 76 -22.28 -14.99 18.30
C SER A 76 -21.11 -15.12 17.31
N ALA A 77 -20.74 -16.36 16.99
CA ALA A 77 -19.73 -16.63 15.97
C ALA A 77 -20.10 -16.00 14.62
N ALA A 78 -21.39 -15.96 14.28
CA ALA A 78 -21.87 -15.33 13.05
C ALA A 78 -21.68 -13.80 13.06
N GLU A 79 -22.00 -13.13 14.17
CA GLU A 79 -21.82 -11.67 14.31
C GLU A 79 -20.34 -11.28 14.27
N ALA A 80 -19.49 -11.99 15.00
CA ALA A 80 -18.05 -11.76 15.00
C ALA A 80 -17.43 -11.99 13.61
N THR A 81 -17.84 -13.07 12.93
CA THR A 81 -17.36 -13.37 11.56
C THR A 81 -17.84 -12.33 10.56
N LEU A 82 -19.10 -11.89 10.65
CA LEU A 82 -19.64 -10.84 9.78
C LEU A 82 -18.89 -9.52 10.00
N MET A 83 -18.60 -9.18 11.26
CA MET A 83 -17.79 -8.02 11.60
C MET A 83 -16.40 -8.11 10.96
N SER A 84 -15.69 -9.23 11.11
CA SER A 84 -14.37 -9.42 10.48
C SER A 84 -14.39 -9.44 8.96
N ALA A 85 -15.48 -9.92 8.35
CA ALA A 85 -15.61 -9.94 6.90
C ALA A 85 -15.87 -8.54 6.30
N THR A 86 -16.46 -7.62 7.06
CA THR A 86 -16.94 -6.32 6.57
C THR A 86 -16.18 -5.12 7.12
N VAL A 87 -15.60 -5.23 8.31
CA VAL A 87 -14.84 -4.17 8.99
C VAL A 87 -13.35 -4.53 8.92
N LEU A 88 -12.68 -4.09 7.85
CA LEU A 88 -11.25 -4.32 7.66
C LEU A 88 -10.40 -3.34 8.46
N ALA A 89 -10.56 -3.39 9.79
CA ALA A 89 -9.81 -2.57 10.73
C ALA A 89 -9.72 -3.26 12.10
N GLY A 90 -8.75 -4.16 12.27
CA GLY A 90 -8.61 -4.98 13.49
C GLY A 90 -8.55 -4.16 14.79
N ALA A 91 -7.83 -3.03 14.79
CA ALA A 91 -7.77 -2.13 15.95
C ALA A 91 -9.14 -1.51 16.30
N ALA A 92 -9.95 -1.18 15.30
CA ALA A 92 -11.30 -0.67 15.50
C ALA A 92 -12.25 -1.78 15.99
N GLN A 93 -12.08 -3.01 15.50
CA GLN A 93 -12.87 -4.16 15.96
C GLN A 93 -12.60 -4.49 17.43
N LEU A 94 -11.34 -4.56 17.85
CA LEU A 94 -10.96 -4.77 19.25
C LEU A 94 -11.50 -3.65 20.15
N LEU A 95 -11.39 -2.39 19.73
CA LEU A 95 -11.95 -1.26 20.46
C LEU A 95 -13.48 -1.33 20.57
N ALA A 96 -14.16 -1.69 19.48
CA ALA A 96 -15.62 -1.81 19.48
C ALA A 96 -16.09 -2.92 20.43
N VAL A 97 -15.43 -4.07 20.42
CA VAL A 97 -15.75 -5.19 21.32
C VAL A 97 -15.49 -4.81 22.79
N ASP A 98 -14.39 -4.13 23.08
CA ASP A 98 -14.06 -3.65 24.44
C ASP A 98 -15.13 -2.67 24.96
N LEU A 99 -15.49 -1.67 24.15
CA LEU A 99 -16.55 -0.71 24.49
C LEU A 99 -17.94 -1.36 24.58
N TRP A 100 -18.21 -2.36 23.74
CA TRP A 100 -19.44 -3.14 23.78
C TRP A 100 -19.56 -3.93 25.09
N ALA A 101 -18.50 -4.62 25.50
CA ALA A 101 -18.44 -5.32 26.78
C ALA A 101 -18.61 -4.38 27.99
N ALA A 102 -18.08 -3.14 27.87
CA ALA A 102 -18.26 -2.08 28.87
C ALA A 102 -19.66 -1.42 28.83
N SER A 103 -20.61 -1.91 28.01
CA SER A 103 -21.95 -1.36 27.85
C SER A 103 -21.96 0.12 27.43
N ALA A 104 -20.97 0.55 26.65
CA ALA A 104 -20.92 1.90 26.10
C ALA A 104 -22.08 2.13 25.11
N SER A 105 -22.48 3.40 24.94
CA SER A 105 -23.51 3.72 23.95
C SER A 105 -23.03 3.43 22.53
N VAL A 106 -23.95 3.03 21.63
CA VAL A 106 -23.63 2.80 20.21
C VAL A 106 -23.00 4.05 19.58
N ALA A 107 -23.46 5.25 19.95
CA ALA A 107 -22.88 6.50 19.49
C ALA A 107 -21.41 6.63 19.90
N THR A 108 -21.06 6.25 21.14
CA THR A 108 -19.67 6.24 21.63
C THR A 108 -18.82 5.28 20.80
N ILE A 109 -19.31 4.07 20.53
CA ILE A 109 -18.58 3.06 19.74
C ILE A 109 -18.32 3.57 18.32
N VAL A 110 -19.36 4.10 17.66
CA VAL A 110 -19.26 4.66 16.31
C VAL A 110 -18.27 5.82 16.28
N LEU A 111 -18.37 6.77 17.20
CA LEU A 111 -17.45 7.93 17.24
C LEU A 111 -16.01 7.51 17.53
N ALA A 112 -15.80 6.58 18.45
CA ALA A 112 -14.46 6.11 18.82
C ALA A 112 -13.80 5.34 17.68
N THR A 113 -14.53 4.43 17.04
CA THR A 113 -14.04 3.66 15.89
C THR A 113 -13.83 4.54 14.65
N ALA A 114 -14.72 5.49 14.38
CA ALA A 114 -14.54 6.48 13.33
C ALA A 114 -13.27 7.32 13.55
N ALA A 115 -13.06 7.81 14.77
CA ALA A 115 -11.86 8.58 15.13
C ALA A 115 -10.58 7.76 14.90
N VAL A 116 -10.53 6.51 15.36
CA VAL A 116 -9.38 5.62 15.12
C VAL A 116 -9.15 5.37 13.62
N ASN A 117 -10.23 5.23 12.85
CA ASN A 117 -10.16 4.93 11.42
C ASN A 117 -9.90 6.14 10.53
N LEU A 118 -9.89 7.37 11.04
CA LEU A 118 -9.48 8.55 10.25
C LEU A 118 -8.07 8.38 9.65
N ARG A 119 -7.22 7.53 10.23
CA ARG A 119 -5.92 7.15 9.65
C ARG A 119 -6.04 6.55 8.24
N TYR A 120 -7.11 5.83 7.92
CA TYR A 120 -7.31 5.28 6.58
C TYR A 120 -7.51 6.36 5.51
N LEU A 121 -7.94 7.57 5.88
CA LEU A 121 -7.96 8.70 4.96
C LEU A 121 -6.54 9.12 4.57
N LEU A 122 -5.61 9.10 5.53
CA LEU A 122 -4.20 9.40 5.28
C LEU A 122 -3.55 8.28 4.45
N LEU A 123 -3.77 7.01 4.81
CA LEU A 123 -3.26 5.86 4.05
C LEU A 123 -3.81 5.86 2.61
N GLY A 124 -5.10 6.16 2.43
CA GLY A 124 -5.71 6.28 1.11
C GLY A 124 -5.15 7.44 0.29
N ALA A 125 -4.84 8.57 0.93
CA ALA A 125 -4.23 9.71 0.26
C ALA A 125 -2.83 9.38 -0.27
N THR A 126 -2.03 8.60 0.47
CA THR A 126 -0.72 8.18 -0.04
C THR A 126 -0.87 7.30 -1.27
N LEU A 127 -1.90 6.46 -1.35
CA LEU A 127 -2.11 5.53 -2.48
C LEU A 127 -2.43 6.21 -3.83
N ARG A 128 -2.75 7.50 -3.83
CA ARG A 128 -3.20 8.25 -5.02
C ARG A 128 -2.29 8.11 -6.25
N PRO A 129 -0.95 8.22 -6.16
CA PRO A 129 -0.06 8.14 -7.33
C PRO A 129 -0.16 6.80 -8.08
N TRP A 130 -0.49 5.71 -7.40
CA TRP A 130 -0.54 4.37 -7.99
C TRP A 130 -1.93 3.99 -8.53
N PHE A 131 -2.97 4.71 -8.11
CA PHE A 131 -4.37 4.44 -8.48
C PHE A 131 -5.03 5.56 -9.30
N ALA A 132 -4.34 6.67 -9.58
CA ALA A 132 -4.90 7.83 -10.29
C ALA A 132 -5.50 7.47 -11.67
N ASP A 133 -4.84 6.58 -12.41
CA ASP A 133 -5.25 6.15 -13.75
C ASP A 133 -5.89 4.75 -13.76
N ARG A 134 -6.50 4.32 -12.65
CA ARG A 134 -7.19 3.03 -12.51
C ARG A 134 -8.70 3.17 -12.59
N SER A 135 -9.36 2.08 -13.01
CA SER A 135 -10.82 2.04 -13.01
C SER A 135 -11.36 2.11 -11.58
N ALA A 136 -12.58 2.61 -11.42
CA ALA A 136 -13.21 2.71 -10.11
C ALA A 136 -13.27 1.35 -9.38
N LEU A 137 -13.48 0.25 -10.11
CA LEU A 137 -13.54 -1.08 -9.52
C LEU A 137 -12.19 -1.55 -8.98
N GLU A 138 -11.09 -1.29 -9.72
CA GLU A 138 -9.74 -1.63 -9.27
C GLU A 138 -9.35 -0.81 -8.03
N THR A 139 -9.65 0.49 -8.05
CA THR A 139 -9.35 1.41 -6.95
C THR A 139 -10.16 1.09 -5.70
N TYR A 140 -11.50 1.06 -5.79
CA TYR A 140 -12.34 0.83 -4.62
C TYR A 140 -12.30 -0.64 -4.15
N GLY A 141 -12.10 -1.59 -5.06
CA GLY A 141 -11.85 -2.98 -4.71
C GLY A 141 -10.58 -3.15 -3.88
N SER A 142 -9.48 -2.51 -4.30
CA SER A 142 -8.22 -2.54 -3.54
C SER A 142 -8.33 -1.76 -2.22
N ALA A 143 -9.01 -0.61 -2.23
CA ALA A 143 -9.22 0.21 -1.04
C ALA A 143 -10.03 -0.52 0.04
N PHE A 144 -11.05 -1.31 -0.34
CA PHE A 144 -11.81 -2.13 0.60
C PHE A 144 -10.92 -3.13 1.33
N PHE A 145 -9.97 -3.77 0.62
CA PHE A 145 -9.02 -4.75 1.18
C PHE A 145 -7.78 -4.12 1.81
N THR A 146 -7.76 -2.81 2.03
CA THR A 146 -6.62 -2.13 2.66
C THR A 146 -6.70 -2.26 4.19
N ALA A 147 -5.59 -2.61 4.80
CA ALA A 147 -5.30 -2.61 6.23
C ALA A 147 -3.91 -1.99 6.44
N ASP A 148 -3.52 -1.74 7.70
CA ASP A 148 -2.25 -1.08 8.01
C ASP A 148 -1.05 -1.89 7.46
N GLU A 149 -1.13 -3.22 7.58
CA GLU A 149 -0.03 -4.13 7.32
C GLU A 149 0.23 -4.32 5.83
N ASN A 150 -0.81 -4.57 5.03
CA ASN A 150 -0.65 -4.67 3.58
C ASN A 150 -0.42 -3.30 2.93
N TRP A 151 -0.91 -2.20 3.52
CA TRP A 151 -0.54 -0.86 3.07
C TRP A 151 0.97 -0.64 3.24
N ALA A 152 1.53 -0.92 4.41
CA ALA A 152 2.96 -0.72 4.67
C ALA A 152 3.82 -1.58 3.72
N LEU A 153 3.46 -2.86 3.55
CA LEU A 153 4.12 -3.76 2.61
C LEU A 153 4.04 -3.25 1.17
N THR A 154 2.87 -2.74 0.75
CA THR A 154 2.68 -2.15 -0.58
C THR A 154 3.54 -0.91 -0.79
N MET A 155 3.57 0.00 0.18
CA MET A 155 4.38 1.22 0.10
C MET A 155 5.87 0.91 -0.01
N ARG A 156 6.36 -0.07 0.75
CA ARG A 156 7.73 -0.55 0.64
C ARG A 156 8.02 -1.16 -0.74
N ALA A 157 7.17 -2.08 -1.19
CA ALA A 157 7.34 -2.70 -2.51
C ALA A 157 7.34 -1.66 -3.65
N PHE A 158 6.57 -0.58 -3.50
CA PHE A 158 6.54 0.52 -4.47
C PHE A 158 7.75 1.45 -4.37
N ALA A 159 8.28 1.68 -3.16
CA ALA A 159 9.51 2.44 -2.95
C ALA A 159 10.71 1.69 -3.54
N ASP A 160 10.84 0.40 -3.27
CA ASP A 160 11.90 -0.46 -3.81
C ASP A 160 11.87 -0.50 -5.34
N ALA A 161 10.67 -0.65 -5.93
CA ALA A 161 10.50 -0.65 -7.38
C ALA A 161 10.80 0.73 -8.02
N GLY A 162 10.46 1.83 -7.35
CA GLY A 162 10.74 3.20 -7.84
C GLY A 162 12.21 3.63 -7.67
N ALA A 163 12.96 3.03 -6.74
CA ALA A 163 14.38 3.30 -6.55
C ALA A 163 15.27 2.62 -7.61
N THR A 164 14.76 1.56 -8.24
CA THR A 164 15.43 0.86 -9.33
C THR A 164 14.68 1.15 -10.63
N ASP A 165 15.15 2.12 -11.43
CA ASP A 165 14.62 2.42 -12.78
C ASP A 165 14.84 1.24 -13.76
N GLY A 166 14.26 0.07 -13.51
CA GLY A 166 14.35 -1.14 -14.32
C GLY A 166 15.78 -1.68 -14.56
N ALA A 167 16.81 -1.07 -13.98
CA ALA A 167 18.21 -1.30 -14.30
C ALA A 167 18.75 -2.66 -13.82
N ASP A 168 18.09 -3.29 -12.84
CA ASP A 168 18.49 -4.57 -12.24
C ASP A 168 17.46 -5.70 -12.47
N GLY A 169 16.52 -5.51 -13.42
CA GLY A 169 15.47 -6.51 -13.69
C GLY A 169 14.40 -6.60 -12.60
N SER A 170 14.29 -5.59 -11.74
CA SER A 170 13.20 -5.43 -10.78
C SER A 170 11.85 -5.34 -11.50
N GLU A 171 10.87 -6.11 -11.02
CA GLU A 171 9.56 -6.19 -11.66
C GLU A 171 8.79 -4.85 -11.57
N PRO A 172 8.00 -4.47 -12.58
CA PRO A 172 7.24 -3.22 -12.59
C PRO A 172 6.28 -3.08 -11.40
N THR A 173 6.11 -1.84 -10.95
CA THR A 173 5.09 -1.42 -9.98
C THR A 173 3.69 -1.83 -10.45
N ASP A 174 2.98 -2.62 -9.63
CA ASP A 174 1.66 -3.16 -9.96
C ASP A 174 0.68 -2.89 -8.82
N ALA A 175 -0.35 -2.09 -9.11
CA ALA A 175 -1.39 -1.68 -8.16
C ALA A 175 -2.20 -2.87 -7.61
N ALA A 176 -2.27 -3.99 -8.35
CA ALA A 176 -2.96 -5.20 -7.88
C ALA A 176 -2.25 -5.88 -6.70
N TYR A 177 -1.00 -5.51 -6.41
CA TYR A 177 -0.27 -5.97 -5.23
C TYR A 177 -1.03 -5.69 -3.93
N LEU A 178 -1.61 -4.49 -3.79
CA LEU A 178 -2.40 -4.09 -2.63
C LEU A 178 -3.62 -4.98 -2.42
N LEU A 179 -4.34 -5.27 -3.52
CA LEU A 179 -5.50 -6.16 -3.50
C LEU A 179 -5.09 -7.58 -3.07
N GLY A 180 -4.03 -8.12 -3.66
CA GLY A 180 -3.55 -9.47 -3.36
C GLY A 180 -3.12 -9.64 -1.91
N SER A 181 -2.30 -8.71 -1.42
CA SER A 181 -1.83 -8.70 -0.03
C SER A 181 -2.97 -8.49 0.97
N GLY A 182 -3.96 -7.65 0.62
CA GLY A 182 -5.17 -7.45 1.40
C GLY A 182 -6.07 -8.67 1.49
N LEU A 183 -6.22 -9.41 0.38
CA LEU A 183 -6.96 -10.68 0.37
C LEU A 183 -6.31 -11.74 1.26
N ALA A 184 -4.97 -11.80 1.31
CA ALA A 184 -4.26 -12.71 2.20
C ALA A 184 -4.58 -12.41 3.67
N ILE A 185 -4.49 -11.14 4.07
CA ILE A 185 -4.86 -10.69 5.42
C ILE A 185 -6.32 -11.00 5.71
N TRP A 186 -7.24 -10.60 4.83
CA TRP A 186 -8.67 -10.77 5.02
C TRP A 186 -9.07 -12.25 5.23
N LEU A 187 -8.55 -13.16 4.38
CA LEU A 187 -8.84 -14.59 4.51
C LEU A 187 -8.38 -15.15 5.85
N LEU A 188 -7.13 -14.86 6.23
CA LEU A 188 -6.54 -15.36 7.46
C LEU A 188 -7.17 -14.73 8.70
N TRP A 189 -7.55 -13.46 8.64
CA TRP A 189 -8.25 -12.74 9.70
C TRP A 189 -9.64 -13.33 9.98
N VAL A 190 -10.43 -13.55 8.94
CA VAL A 190 -11.78 -14.13 9.06
C VAL A 190 -11.68 -15.58 9.57
N ALA A 191 -10.78 -16.38 9.02
CA ALA A 191 -10.57 -17.75 9.48
C ALA A 191 -10.13 -17.80 10.95
N ALA A 192 -9.19 -16.93 11.35
CA ALA A 192 -8.74 -16.80 12.73
C ALA A 192 -9.86 -16.36 13.68
N THR A 193 -10.71 -15.43 13.24
CA THR A 193 -11.89 -14.99 14.00
C THR A 193 -12.80 -16.18 14.30
N VAL A 194 -13.13 -17.00 13.29
CA VAL A 194 -13.95 -18.20 13.47
C VAL A 194 -13.29 -19.15 14.47
N VAL A 195 -12.00 -19.45 14.28
CA VAL A 195 -11.24 -20.32 15.20
C VAL A 195 -11.28 -19.77 16.64
N GLY A 196 -11.09 -18.47 16.82
CA GLY A 196 -11.15 -17.80 18.13
C GLY A 196 -12.53 -17.90 18.78
N THR A 197 -13.60 -17.66 18.01
CA THR A 197 -14.97 -17.77 18.53
C THR A 197 -15.34 -19.20 18.94
N LEU A 198 -14.80 -20.21 18.25
CA LEU A 198 -15.02 -21.62 18.57
C LEU A 198 -14.15 -22.10 19.74
N ALA A 199 -13.00 -21.48 19.95
CA ALA A 199 -12.07 -21.82 21.03
C ALA A 199 -12.37 -21.09 22.35
N SER A 200 -13.31 -20.14 22.36
CA SER A 200 -13.57 -19.24 23.49
C SER A 200 -13.97 -19.99 24.78
N ASP A 201 -14.75 -21.06 24.67
CA ASP A 201 -15.17 -21.89 25.81
C ASP A 201 -13.99 -22.51 26.58
N GLY A 202 -12.85 -22.69 25.93
CA GLY A 202 -11.61 -23.21 26.53
C GLY A 202 -10.62 -22.13 27.00
N VAL A 203 -10.88 -20.86 26.69
CA VAL A 203 -9.95 -19.74 26.91
C VAL A 203 -10.57 -18.76 27.90
N ALA A 204 -10.25 -18.92 29.18
CA ALA A 204 -10.73 -18.02 30.24
C ALA A 204 -10.11 -16.61 30.18
N ASP A 205 -8.84 -16.51 29.79
CA ASP A 205 -8.13 -15.23 29.64
C ASP A 205 -7.22 -15.29 28.39
N PRO A 206 -7.56 -14.57 27.31
CA PRO A 206 -6.74 -14.50 26.08
C PRO A 206 -5.37 -13.85 26.31
N ALA A 207 -5.26 -12.88 27.24
CA ALA A 207 -4.03 -12.15 27.49
C ALA A 207 -2.92 -13.06 28.05
N ARG A 208 -3.30 -14.09 28.82
CA ARG A 208 -2.35 -15.08 29.36
C ARG A 208 -1.60 -15.87 28.28
N TYR A 209 -2.12 -15.90 27.05
CA TYR A 209 -1.52 -16.58 25.90
C TYR A 209 -0.62 -15.65 25.07
N GLY A 210 -0.38 -14.41 25.53
CA GLY A 210 0.47 -13.44 24.83
C GLY A 210 -0.14 -12.92 23.53
N LEU A 211 -1.46 -12.94 23.41
CA LEU A 211 -2.16 -12.51 22.20
C LEU A 211 -2.09 -10.98 21.99
N ASP A 212 -1.98 -10.23 23.08
CA ASP A 212 -1.63 -8.80 23.11
C ASP A 212 -0.18 -8.57 22.63
N ALA A 213 0.75 -9.44 23.02
CA ALA A 213 2.13 -9.41 22.54
C ALA A 213 2.22 -9.71 21.03
N ALA A 214 1.36 -10.58 20.49
CA ALA A 214 1.31 -10.85 19.04
C ALA A 214 0.87 -9.61 18.25
N PHE A 215 -0.16 -8.90 18.72
CA PHE A 215 -0.57 -7.62 18.12
C PHE A 215 0.58 -6.61 18.13
N LEU A 216 1.23 -6.41 19.29
CA LEU A 216 2.38 -5.51 19.40
C LEU A 216 3.54 -5.92 18.49
N ALA A 217 3.87 -7.21 18.43
CA ALA A 217 4.97 -7.74 17.64
C ALA A 217 4.79 -7.48 16.13
N VAL A 218 3.56 -7.60 15.60
CA VAL A 218 3.27 -7.29 14.19
C VAL A 218 3.54 -5.81 13.90
N PHE A 219 3.06 -4.89 14.73
CA PHE A 219 3.31 -3.47 14.54
C PHE A 219 4.79 -3.09 14.68
N VAL A 220 5.51 -3.71 15.62
CA VAL A 220 6.96 -3.51 15.75
C VAL A 220 7.69 -4.05 14.52
N ALA A 221 7.32 -5.23 14.02
CA ALA A 221 7.93 -5.81 12.82
C ALA A 221 7.70 -4.92 11.60
N ILE A 222 6.50 -4.39 11.41
CA ILE A 222 6.18 -3.44 10.33
C ILE A 222 6.96 -2.13 10.48
N ALA A 223 7.04 -1.59 11.70
CA ALA A 223 7.82 -0.39 11.94
C ALA A 223 9.28 -0.63 11.54
N VAL A 224 9.89 -1.70 12.03
CA VAL A 224 11.27 -2.09 11.67
C VAL A 224 11.43 -2.25 10.16
N ASP A 225 10.45 -2.82 9.48
CA ASP A 225 10.49 -3.02 8.02
C ASP A 225 10.37 -1.71 7.22
N LEU A 226 9.66 -0.72 7.76
CA LEU A 226 9.46 0.60 7.17
C LEU A 226 10.59 1.59 7.51
N TRP A 227 11.54 1.20 8.36
CA TRP A 227 12.62 2.06 8.83
C TRP A 227 13.72 2.24 7.78
N ASP A 228 13.89 3.48 7.30
CA ASP A 228 14.92 3.86 6.31
C ASP A 228 16.14 4.55 6.95
N GLY A 229 16.42 4.27 8.23
CA GLY A 229 17.61 4.77 8.91
C GLY A 229 17.43 6.15 9.54
N ARG A 230 18.48 6.98 9.47
CA ARG A 230 18.54 8.25 10.23
C ARG A 230 17.57 9.32 9.73
N THR A 231 17.11 9.20 8.49
CA THR A 231 16.10 10.07 7.86
C THR A 231 14.77 10.00 8.60
N ASP A 232 14.42 8.83 9.14
CA ASP A 232 13.16 8.57 9.83
C ASP A 232 13.14 8.97 11.32
N LEU A 233 14.31 9.20 11.93
CA LEU A 233 14.41 9.55 13.35
C LEU A 233 13.52 10.74 13.74
N LEU A 234 13.52 11.80 12.93
CA LEU A 234 12.76 13.01 13.23
C LEU A 234 11.25 12.86 13.06
N PRO A 235 10.72 12.35 11.92
CA PRO A 235 9.27 12.10 11.81
C PRO A 235 8.78 11.07 12.84
N TRP A 236 9.56 10.03 13.15
CA TRP A 236 9.17 9.01 14.14
C TRP A 236 9.16 9.56 15.57
N THR A 237 10.17 10.36 15.95
CA THR A 237 10.19 10.99 17.28
C THR A 237 9.06 12.01 17.43
N ALA A 238 8.75 12.78 16.39
CA ALA A 238 7.60 13.69 16.39
C ALA A 238 6.28 12.93 16.55
N ALA A 239 6.09 11.83 15.80
CA ALA A 239 4.92 10.97 15.94
C ALA A 239 4.80 10.39 17.36
N PHE A 240 5.90 9.86 17.90
CA PHE A 240 5.93 9.26 19.24
C PHE A 240 5.61 10.29 20.33
N VAL A 241 6.24 11.46 20.31
CA VAL A 241 6.01 12.52 21.32
C VAL A 241 4.58 13.04 21.24
N ALA A 242 4.05 13.28 20.04
CA ALA A 242 2.67 13.74 19.87
C ALA A 242 1.65 12.68 20.32
N ALA A 243 1.90 11.41 20.00
CA ALA A 243 1.07 10.31 20.46
C ALA A 243 1.10 10.19 21.99
N LEU A 244 2.29 10.21 22.60
CA LEU A 244 2.45 10.08 24.05
C LEU A 244 1.81 11.27 24.80
N ALA A 245 2.06 12.50 24.35
CA ALA A 245 1.45 13.68 24.94
C ALA A 245 -0.09 13.62 24.88
N THR A 246 -0.62 13.19 23.73
CA THR A 246 -2.08 13.04 23.54
C THR A 246 -2.65 11.92 24.40
N ALA A 247 -1.94 10.80 24.53
CA ALA A 247 -2.37 9.67 25.36
C ALA A 247 -2.48 10.03 26.84
N VAL A 248 -1.62 10.94 27.33
CA VAL A 248 -1.67 11.45 28.71
C VAL A 248 -2.73 12.55 28.87
N ALA A 249 -2.89 13.43 27.88
CA ALA A 249 -3.73 14.63 28.00
C ALA A 249 -5.19 14.41 27.61
N VAL A 250 -5.49 13.46 26.71
CA VAL A 250 -6.80 13.31 26.08
C VAL A 250 -7.31 11.88 26.24
N PRO A 251 -8.49 11.67 26.86
CA PRO A 251 -9.12 10.35 26.94
C PRO A 251 -9.41 9.76 25.56
N GLY A 252 -9.28 8.44 25.43
CA GLY A 252 -9.54 7.71 24.19
C GLY A 252 -8.30 7.53 23.32
N ARG A 253 -8.51 7.19 22.04
CA ARG A 253 -7.44 6.77 21.13
C ARG A 253 -6.96 7.84 20.15
N TRP A 254 -7.14 9.12 20.50
CA TRP A 254 -6.73 10.27 19.68
C TRP A 254 -5.22 10.34 19.41
N TYR A 255 -4.42 9.70 20.26
CA TYR A 255 -2.98 9.58 20.10
C TYR A 255 -2.56 8.96 18.76
N LEU A 256 -3.40 8.11 18.15
CA LEU A 256 -3.13 7.54 16.82
C LEU A 256 -3.12 8.62 15.74
N LEU A 257 -4.11 9.52 15.74
CA LEU A 257 -4.19 10.61 14.77
C LEU A 257 -3.15 11.68 15.03
N ALA A 258 -2.94 12.05 16.30
CA ALA A 258 -1.93 13.03 16.68
C ALA A 258 -0.53 12.59 16.23
N GLY A 259 -0.18 11.32 16.46
CA GLY A 259 1.08 10.76 16.00
C GLY A 259 1.20 10.75 14.47
N ALA A 260 0.17 10.27 13.76
CA ALA A 260 0.18 10.22 12.29
C ALA A 260 0.32 11.60 11.66
N LEU A 261 -0.43 12.60 12.16
CA LEU A 261 -0.36 13.97 11.65
C LEU A 261 0.99 14.62 11.95
N ALA A 262 1.51 14.48 13.18
CA ALA A 262 2.80 15.06 13.55
C ALA A 262 3.95 14.44 12.74
N GLY A 263 4.01 13.12 12.63
CA GLY A 263 5.02 12.42 11.86
C GLY A 263 4.95 12.76 10.37
N GLY A 264 3.75 12.69 9.79
CA GLY A 264 3.53 13.03 8.38
C GLY A 264 3.93 14.47 8.06
N LEU A 265 3.56 15.43 8.92
CA LEU A 265 3.89 16.83 8.72
C LEU A 265 5.41 17.11 8.80
N VAL A 266 6.12 16.46 9.72
CA VAL A 266 7.58 16.54 9.77
C VAL A 266 8.22 15.89 8.55
N GLY A 267 7.68 14.75 8.10
CA GLY A 267 8.14 14.07 6.89
C GLY A 267 8.04 14.96 5.65
N VAL A 268 6.87 15.57 5.41
CA VAL A 268 6.64 16.48 4.26
C VAL A 268 7.63 17.64 4.25
N ARG A 269 7.78 18.35 5.39
CA ARG A 269 8.71 19.49 5.46
C ARG A 269 10.16 19.13 5.18
N ARG A 270 10.57 17.89 5.48
CA ARG A 270 11.92 17.41 5.15
C ARG A 270 12.07 17.07 3.68
N ALA A 271 11.05 16.46 3.07
CA ALA A 271 11.04 16.20 1.64
C ALA A 271 11.20 17.52 0.87
N ASP A 272 10.43 18.55 1.24
CA ASP A 272 10.50 19.88 0.62
C ASP A 272 11.88 20.52 0.80
N ALA A 273 12.47 20.46 2.01
CA ALA A 273 13.80 21.01 2.28
C ALA A 273 14.94 20.28 1.54
N GLY A 274 14.79 18.98 1.25
CA GLY A 274 15.76 18.18 0.51
C GLY A 274 15.73 18.42 -1.00
N VAL A 275 14.58 18.82 -1.55
CA VAL A 275 14.44 19.21 -2.97
C VAL A 275 15.11 20.56 -3.23
N ASP A 276 14.87 21.54 -2.35
CA ASP A 276 15.43 22.90 -2.46
C ASP A 276 16.98 22.90 -2.37
N SER A 277 17.56 21.94 -1.65
CA SER A 277 19.01 21.76 -1.52
C SER A 277 19.70 21.23 -2.78
N ARG A 278 18.96 20.55 -3.68
CA ARG A 278 19.51 19.96 -4.92
C ARG A 278 19.39 20.91 -6.11
N GLU A 279 18.44 21.84 -6.11
CA GLU A 279 18.27 22.84 -7.17
C GLU A 279 19.23 24.03 -7.06
N VAL A 280 19.78 24.30 -5.87
CA VAL A 280 20.73 25.42 -5.64
C VAL A 280 22.19 25.02 -5.89
N GLY A 281 22.47 23.75 -6.14
CA GLY A 281 23.84 23.20 -6.29
C GLY A 281 24.26 22.79 -7.72
N GLY A 282 23.49 23.15 -8.75
CA GLY A 282 23.77 22.84 -10.16
C GLY A 282 24.41 23.97 -10.93
#